data_AF-A0A101NJU6-F1
#
_entry.id   AF-A0A101NJU6-F1
#
_cell.length_a   1.000
_cell.length_b   1.000
_cell.length_c   1.000
_cell.angle_alpha   90.00
_cell.angle_beta   90.00
_cell.angle_gamma   90.00
#
_symmetry.space_group_name_H-M   'P 1'
#
loop_
_entity.id
_entity.type
_entity.pdbx_description
1 polymer ?
#
loop_
_entity_poly.entity_id
_entity_poly.type
_entity_poly.pdbx_seq_one_letter_code
_entity_poly.pdbx_strand_id
1 'polypeptide(L)'
;MESAVGKTLKQGIDGAVNASLGVSPVDATDQRRYIDVESADRYTICFQQSVPEMQAVKFYVVQSSTRCPRSIGGKGATSRIPDVAGKRAEDAKREILYSGYQPARIHFYDATNETREVNASKLAGLSVCDQQPEKGAAAVPTGTVKLFVGTKCRQ
;
A
#
# COMPACT_ATOMS: atom_id res chain seq x y z
N MET A 1 26.06 1.72 8.11
CA MET A 1 24.72 1.82 8.71
C MET A 1 24.48 0.58 9.56
N GLU A 2 23.90 0.72 10.76
CA GLU A 2 23.48 -0.41 11.61
C GLU A 2 22.37 -1.23 10.92
N SER A 3 22.17 -2.48 11.35
CA SER A 3 21.00 -3.25 10.91
C SER A 3 19.70 -2.59 11.37
N ALA A 4 18.75 -2.47 10.45
CA ALA A 4 17.38 -2.03 10.71
C ALA A 4 16.37 -3.18 10.76
N VAL A 5 16.82 -4.44 10.68
CA VAL A 5 15.93 -5.61 10.79
C VAL A 5 15.20 -5.60 12.13
N GLY A 6 13.88 -5.82 12.09
CA GLY A 6 12.98 -5.75 13.24
C GLY A 6 12.50 -4.33 13.60
N LYS A 7 13.09 -3.29 13.00
CA LYS A 7 12.65 -1.89 13.16
C LYS A 7 11.52 -1.56 12.17
N THR A 8 10.86 -0.41 12.36
CA THR A 8 9.89 0.06 11.37
C THR A 8 10.58 0.52 10.09
N LEU A 9 9.88 0.51 8.96
CA LEU A 9 10.41 1.05 7.71
C LEU A 9 10.78 2.53 7.86
N LYS A 10 9.98 3.30 8.62
CA LYS A 10 10.32 4.70 8.94
C LYS A 10 11.70 4.82 9.61
N GLN A 11 11.98 4.01 10.62
CA GLN A 11 13.29 4.02 11.29
C GLN A 11 14.43 3.61 10.35
N GLY A 12 14.20 2.65 9.45
CA GLY A 12 15.17 2.27 8.43
C GLY A 12 15.45 3.39 7.42
N ILE A 13 14.40 4.08 6.96
CA ILE A 13 14.52 5.24 6.06
C ILE A 13 15.32 6.35 6.75
N ASP A 14 14.96 6.73 7.96
CA ASP A 14 15.66 7.79 8.71
C ASP A 14 17.15 7.43 8.90
N GLY A 15 17.46 6.16 9.20
CA GLY A 15 18.83 5.68 9.32
C GLY A 15 19.62 5.69 8.01
N ALA A 16 18.99 5.35 6.89
CA ALA A 16 19.62 5.40 5.57
C ALA A 16 19.87 6.86 5.12
N VAL A 17 18.91 7.76 5.33
CA VAL A 17 19.06 9.19 5.05
C VAL A 17 20.21 9.81 5.85
N ASN A 18 20.30 9.50 7.15
CA ASN A 18 21.41 9.95 7.99
C ASN A 18 22.77 9.41 7.53
N ALA A 19 22.79 8.27 6.84
CA ALA A 19 23.98 7.70 6.23
C ALA A 19 24.21 8.17 4.77
N SER A 20 23.41 9.11 4.28
CA SER A 20 23.41 9.60 2.89
C SER A 20 23.22 8.50 1.85
N LEU A 21 22.36 7.52 2.16
CA LEU A 21 22.03 6.39 1.28
C LEU A 21 20.64 6.55 0.67
N GLY A 22 20.50 6.11 -0.59
CA GLY A 22 19.20 5.89 -1.21
C GLY A 22 18.43 4.74 -0.55
N VAL A 23 17.10 4.73 -0.69
CA VAL A 23 16.24 3.69 -0.10
C VAL A 23 15.31 3.09 -1.14
N SER A 24 15.19 1.76 -1.11
CA SER A 24 14.23 1.02 -1.93
C SER A 24 13.45 0.02 -1.06
N PRO A 25 12.23 0.38 -0.61
CA PRO A 25 11.36 -0.53 0.10
C PRO A 25 10.74 -1.55 -0.87
N VAL A 26 10.68 -2.81 -0.47
CA VAL A 26 10.18 -3.92 -1.28
C VAL A 26 9.35 -4.85 -0.40
N ASP A 27 8.26 -5.43 -0.90
CA ASP A 27 7.57 -6.50 -0.19
C ASP A 27 8.52 -7.69 0.04
N ALA A 28 8.63 -8.14 1.28
CA ALA A 28 9.45 -9.28 1.65
C ALA A 28 8.87 -10.61 1.15
N THR A 29 7.61 -10.63 0.71
CA THR A 29 6.88 -11.82 0.30
C THR A 29 6.80 -11.99 -1.23
N ASP A 30 6.30 -13.15 -1.66
CA ASP A 30 5.99 -13.45 -3.07
C ASP A 30 4.81 -12.63 -3.65
N GLN A 31 4.10 -11.86 -2.82
CA GLN A 31 2.88 -11.15 -3.24
C GLN A 31 3.14 -9.90 -4.06
N ARG A 32 4.38 -9.37 -4.07
CA ARG A 32 4.77 -8.16 -4.82
C ARG A 32 3.88 -6.94 -4.51
N ARG A 33 3.50 -6.77 -3.25
CA ARG A 33 2.69 -5.64 -2.81
C ARG A 33 3.44 -4.32 -2.97
N TYR A 34 2.69 -3.28 -3.31
CA TYR A 34 3.16 -1.91 -3.21
C TYR A 34 3.46 -1.57 -1.74
N ILE A 35 4.58 -0.88 -1.51
CA ILE A 35 4.95 -0.38 -0.19
C ILE A 35 4.69 1.12 -0.18
N ASP A 36 3.65 1.52 0.55
CA ASP A 36 3.35 2.92 0.77
C ASP A 36 4.33 3.55 1.78
N VAL A 37 5.24 4.37 1.27
CA VAL A 37 6.26 5.06 2.07
C VAL A 37 5.69 6.16 2.96
N GLU A 38 4.50 6.70 2.64
CA GLU A 38 3.82 7.68 3.50
C GLU A 38 3.35 7.03 4.81
N SER A 39 3.10 5.72 4.78
CA SER A 39 2.72 4.90 5.93
C SER A 39 3.87 4.03 6.45
N ALA A 40 5.13 4.49 6.34
CA ALA A 40 6.32 3.71 6.65
C ALA A 40 6.43 3.21 8.12
N ASP A 41 5.72 3.81 9.05
CA ASP A 41 5.61 3.35 10.44
C ASP A 41 4.78 2.05 10.59
N ARG A 42 3.95 1.72 9.58
CA ARG A 42 3.09 0.53 9.55
C ARG A 42 3.73 -0.71 8.94
N TYR A 43 5.02 -0.63 8.61
CA TYR A 43 5.78 -1.73 8.06
C TYR A 43 6.94 -2.10 8.97
N THR A 44 7.24 -3.39 9.06
CA THR A 44 8.42 -3.93 9.74
C THR A 44 9.43 -4.43 8.73
N ILE A 45 10.71 -4.10 8.94
CA ILE A 45 11.82 -4.56 8.11
C ILE A 45 12.17 -5.99 8.50
N CYS A 46 12.04 -6.91 7.55
CA CYS A 46 12.38 -8.33 7.71
C CYS A 46 13.80 -8.63 7.24
N PHE A 47 14.23 -8.00 6.15
CA PHE A 47 15.57 -8.14 5.62
C PHE A 47 16.10 -6.79 5.13
N GLN A 48 17.42 -6.67 5.15
CA GLN A 48 18.13 -5.50 4.69
C GLN A 48 19.24 -5.96 3.75
N GLN A 49 19.35 -5.30 2.60
CA GLN A 49 20.39 -5.58 1.62
C GLN A 49 21.03 -4.27 1.15
N SER A 50 22.33 -4.13 1.36
CA SER A 50 23.11 -3.01 0.81
C SER A 50 23.25 -3.17 -0.71
N VAL A 51 23.19 -2.05 -1.42
CA VAL A 51 23.39 -1.92 -2.88
C VAL A 51 24.50 -0.89 -3.10
N PRO A 52 25.78 -1.28 -2.96
CA PRO A 52 26.90 -0.34 -2.92
C PRO A 52 27.02 0.53 -4.18
N GLU A 53 26.79 -0.06 -5.35
CA GLU A 53 26.88 0.61 -6.65
C GLU A 53 25.85 1.73 -6.84
N MET A 54 24.73 1.66 -6.11
CA MET A 54 23.70 2.71 -6.10
C MET A 54 23.75 3.58 -4.84
N GLN A 55 24.75 3.37 -3.97
CA GLN A 55 24.82 3.97 -2.64
C GLN A 55 23.46 3.89 -1.92
N ALA A 56 22.86 2.70 -1.94
CA ALA A 56 21.48 2.51 -1.48
C ALA A 56 21.31 1.28 -0.60
N VAL A 57 20.16 1.20 0.06
CA VAL A 57 19.73 0.05 0.84
C VAL A 57 18.35 -0.38 0.40
N LYS A 58 18.18 -1.68 0.14
CA LYS A 58 16.89 -2.32 -0.03
C LYS A 58 16.37 -2.80 1.32
N PHE A 59 15.16 -2.36 1.67
CA PHE A 59 14.44 -2.85 2.84
C PHE A 59 13.32 -3.78 2.38
N TYR A 60 13.41 -5.05 2.74
CA TYR A 60 12.35 -6.01 2.51
C TYR A 60 11.42 -5.99 3.71
N VAL A 61 10.17 -5.59 3.48
CA VAL A 61 9.23 -5.27 4.54
C VAL A 61 7.94 -6.09 4.45
N VAL A 62 7.26 -6.20 5.58
CA VAL A 62 5.87 -6.65 5.67
C VAL A 62 5.06 -5.64 6.47
N GLN A 63 3.74 -5.66 6.34
CA GLN A 63 2.86 -4.95 7.29
C GLN A 63 3.19 -5.39 8.72
N SER A 64 3.23 -4.47 9.69
CA SER A 64 3.67 -4.77 11.06
C SER A 64 2.84 -5.84 11.79
N SER A 65 1.59 -6.06 11.36
CA SER A 65 0.73 -7.16 11.87
C SER A 65 1.08 -8.54 11.30
N THR A 66 2.00 -8.61 10.33
CA THR A 66 2.38 -9.83 9.62
C THR A 66 3.73 -10.33 10.10
N ARG A 67 3.87 -11.64 10.27
CA ARG A 67 5.17 -12.24 10.60
C ARG A 67 6.11 -12.18 9.40
N CYS A 68 7.36 -11.82 9.63
CA CYS A 68 8.40 -11.89 8.61
C CYS A 68 8.52 -13.32 8.02
N PRO A 69 8.64 -13.46 6.68
CA PRO A 69 8.89 -14.75 6.08
C PRO A 69 10.30 -15.24 6.45
N ARG A 70 10.56 -16.55 6.28
CA ARG A 70 11.88 -17.15 6.60
C ARG A 70 12.99 -16.73 5.62
N SER A 71 12.61 -16.31 4.41
CA SER A 71 13.50 -15.85 3.35
C SER A 71 12.81 -14.78 2.52
N ILE A 72 13.61 -13.97 1.83
CA ILE A 72 13.11 -13.01 0.83
C ILE A 72 12.30 -13.78 -0.24
N GLY A 73 11.12 -13.25 -0.58
CA GLY A 73 10.21 -13.88 -1.53
C GLY A 73 9.49 -15.11 -0.97
N GLY A 74 9.54 -15.33 0.34
CA GLY A 74 8.77 -16.38 0.99
C GLY A 74 7.26 -16.15 0.87
N LYS A 75 6.48 -17.23 0.99
CA LYS A 75 5.02 -17.18 0.88
C LYS A 75 4.41 -16.18 1.86
N GLY A 76 3.72 -15.18 1.34
CA GLY A 76 2.98 -14.20 2.13
C GLY A 76 1.60 -14.71 2.53
N ALA A 77 1.04 -14.12 3.60
CA ALA A 77 -0.39 -14.23 3.84
C ALA A 77 -1.14 -13.42 2.77
N THR A 78 -2.18 -14.02 2.18
CA THR A 78 -3.04 -13.32 1.24
C THR A 78 -3.79 -12.22 1.98
N SER A 79 -3.50 -10.95 1.63
CA SER A 79 -4.26 -9.80 2.12
C SER A 79 -5.67 -9.83 1.56
N ARG A 80 -6.63 -9.24 2.29
CA ARG A 80 -8.01 -9.07 1.83
C ARG A 80 -8.28 -7.61 1.52
N ILE A 81 -9.19 -7.37 0.59
CA ILE A 81 -9.69 -6.03 0.28
C ILE A 81 -10.43 -5.49 1.50
N PRO A 82 -10.07 -4.31 2.03
CA PRO A 82 -10.78 -3.69 3.14
C PRO A 82 -12.18 -3.23 2.72
N ASP A 83 -13.08 -3.13 3.71
CA ASP A 83 -14.38 -2.47 3.54
C ASP A 83 -14.17 -0.96 3.60
N VAL A 84 -14.28 -0.30 2.45
CA VAL A 84 -14.10 1.14 2.31
C VAL A 84 -15.39 1.87 1.96
N ALA A 85 -16.51 1.17 1.85
CA ALA A 85 -17.81 1.79 1.65
C ALA A 85 -18.16 2.73 2.83
N GLY A 86 -18.70 3.90 2.50
CA GLY A 86 -19.02 4.97 3.45
C GLY A 86 -17.81 5.81 3.92
N LYS A 87 -16.57 5.44 3.59
CA LYS A 87 -15.39 6.25 3.91
C LYS A 87 -15.23 7.39 2.92
N ARG A 88 -14.51 8.44 3.32
CA ARG A 88 -14.06 9.48 2.39
C ARG A 88 -13.14 8.87 1.34
N ALA A 89 -13.21 9.35 0.10
CA ALA A 89 -12.46 8.81 -1.02
C ALA A 89 -10.93 8.79 -0.77
N GLU A 90 -10.40 9.83 -0.13
CA GLU A 90 -8.97 9.91 0.23
C GLU A 90 -8.56 8.86 1.28
N ASP A 91 -9.41 8.64 2.29
CA ASP A 91 -9.16 7.65 3.34
C ASP A 91 -9.25 6.23 2.77
N ALA A 92 -10.26 5.98 1.93
CA ALA A 92 -10.41 4.73 1.20
C ALA A 92 -9.20 4.43 0.32
N LYS A 93 -8.67 5.43 -0.40
CA LYS A 93 -7.45 5.28 -1.20
C LYS A 93 -6.29 4.76 -0.35
N ARG A 94 -6.05 5.36 0.82
CA ARG A 94 -4.95 4.97 1.71
C ARG A 94 -5.13 3.55 2.25
N GLU A 95 -6.36 3.15 2.57
CA GLU A 95 -6.62 1.77 3.00
C GLU A 95 -6.39 0.74 1.88
N ILE A 96 -6.77 1.06 0.64
CA ILE A 96 -6.49 0.21 -0.51
C ILE A 96 -4.98 0.14 -0.81
N LEU A 97 -4.27 1.27 -0.75
CA LEU A 97 -2.80 1.30 -0.88
C LEU A 97 -2.14 0.40 0.17
N TYR A 98 -2.59 0.49 1.42
CA TYR A 98 -2.08 -0.34 2.50
C TYR A 98 -2.34 -1.83 2.29
N SER A 99 -3.43 -2.20 1.59
CA SER A 99 -3.66 -3.61 1.19
C SER A 99 -2.68 -4.13 0.13
N GLY A 100 -1.80 -3.27 -0.39
CA GLY A 100 -0.69 -3.63 -1.28
C GLY A 100 -0.92 -3.30 -2.75
N TYR A 101 -1.99 -2.58 -3.09
CA TYR A 101 -2.22 -2.11 -4.46
C TYR A 101 -1.36 -0.90 -4.80
N GLN A 102 -0.95 -0.82 -6.05
CA GLN A 102 -0.24 0.35 -6.57
C GLN A 102 -1.20 1.53 -6.74
N PRO A 103 -0.75 2.78 -6.52
CA PRO A 103 -1.59 3.97 -6.70
C PRO A 103 -2.25 4.07 -8.08
N ALA A 104 -1.52 3.69 -9.14
CA ALA A 104 -2.00 3.72 -10.52
C ALA A 104 -3.07 2.66 -10.84
N ARG A 105 -3.36 1.76 -9.90
CA ARG A 105 -4.38 0.71 -10.04
C ARG A 105 -5.66 1.03 -9.27
N ILE A 106 -5.72 2.17 -8.59
CA ILE A 106 -6.88 2.61 -7.81
C ILE A 106 -7.57 3.73 -8.59
N HIS A 107 -8.74 3.41 -9.13
CA HIS A 107 -9.53 4.31 -9.96
C HIS A 107 -10.81 4.71 -9.22
N PHE A 108 -11.25 5.93 -9.46
CA PHE A 108 -12.46 6.48 -8.88
C PHE A 108 -13.48 6.73 -9.97
N TYR A 109 -14.72 6.33 -9.76
CA TYR A 109 -15.81 6.50 -10.73
C TYR A 109 -16.99 7.21 -10.09
N ASP A 110 -17.76 7.96 -10.85
CA ASP A 110 -19.00 8.57 -10.37
C ASP A 110 -20.01 7.47 -10.02
N ALA A 111 -20.52 7.45 -8.78
CA ALA A 111 -21.48 6.44 -8.33
C ALA A 111 -22.83 6.52 -9.07
N THR A 112 -23.13 7.62 -9.76
CA THR A 112 -24.33 7.77 -10.60
C THR A 112 -24.06 7.48 -12.08
N ASN A 113 -22.79 7.40 -12.48
CA ASN A 113 -22.34 7.02 -13.80
C ASN A 113 -21.00 6.27 -13.71
N GLU A 114 -21.08 4.95 -13.57
CA GLU A 114 -19.94 4.06 -13.33
C GLU A 114 -18.90 4.04 -14.45
N THR A 115 -19.21 4.62 -15.62
CA THR A 115 -18.26 4.76 -16.73
C THR A 115 -17.44 6.04 -16.67
N ARG A 116 -17.86 7.01 -15.84
CA ARG A 116 -17.21 8.31 -15.71
C ARG A 116 -16.16 8.28 -14.62
N GLU A 117 -14.90 8.29 -15.02
CA GLU A 117 -13.78 8.39 -14.07
C GLU A 117 -13.72 9.78 -13.43
N VAL A 118 -13.45 9.82 -12.13
CA VAL A 118 -13.27 11.01 -11.31
C VAL A 118 -11.80 11.18 -11.02
N ASN A 119 -11.23 12.30 -11.46
CA ASN A 119 -9.83 12.60 -11.20
C ASN A 119 -9.57 12.80 -9.69
N ALA A 120 -8.35 12.42 -9.26
CA ALA A 120 -7.93 12.54 -7.86
C ALA A 120 -8.11 13.95 -7.27
N SER A 121 -7.95 15.00 -8.07
CA SER A 121 -8.14 16.41 -7.66
C SER A 121 -9.59 16.78 -7.34
N LYS A 122 -10.55 15.93 -7.69
CA LYS A 122 -11.99 16.14 -7.48
C LYS A 122 -12.57 15.22 -6.40
N LEU A 123 -11.73 14.51 -5.64
CA LEU A 123 -12.17 13.58 -4.60
C LEU A 123 -12.55 14.27 -3.29
N ALA A 124 -12.15 15.52 -3.09
CA ALA A 124 -12.44 16.27 -1.88
C ALA A 124 -13.96 16.36 -1.64
N GLY A 125 -14.41 15.91 -0.46
CA GLY A 125 -15.81 15.89 -0.08
C GLY A 125 -16.63 14.72 -0.62
N LEU A 126 -16.04 13.81 -1.40
CA LEU A 126 -16.70 12.59 -1.88
C LEU A 126 -16.48 11.42 -0.92
N SER A 127 -17.50 10.56 -0.82
CA SER A 127 -17.43 9.29 -0.10
C SER A 127 -17.57 8.12 -1.06
N VAL A 128 -16.98 6.98 -0.70
CA VAL A 128 -17.13 5.73 -1.46
C VAL A 128 -18.53 5.17 -1.19
N CYS A 129 -19.27 4.95 -2.26
CA CYS A 129 -20.59 4.33 -2.24
C CYS A 129 -20.51 2.83 -2.48
N ASP A 130 -19.60 2.41 -3.34
CA ASP A 130 -19.36 1.01 -3.63
C ASP A 130 -17.91 0.78 -4.08
N GLN A 131 -17.45 -0.47 -4.07
CA GLN A 131 -16.10 -0.86 -4.42
C GLN A 131 -16.06 -2.15 -5.23
N GLN A 132 -15.11 -2.23 -6.15
CA GLN A 132 -14.75 -3.46 -6.85
C GLN A 132 -13.22 -3.63 -6.83
N PRO A 133 -12.66 -4.77 -6.41
CA PRO A 133 -13.35 -5.94 -5.89
C PRO A 133 -14.09 -5.67 -4.58
N GLU A 134 -15.06 -6.53 -4.28
CA GLU A 134 -15.83 -6.46 -3.04
C GLU A 134 -14.94 -6.62 -1.81
N LYS A 135 -15.40 -6.07 -0.68
CA LYS A 135 -14.76 -6.25 0.61
C LYS A 135 -14.53 -7.73 0.93
N GLY A 136 -13.39 -8.05 1.53
CA GLY A 136 -13.03 -9.41 1.90
C GLY A 136 -12.52 -10.28 0.75
N ALA A 137 -12.65 -9.85 -0.52
CA ALA A 137 -12.02 -10.53 -1.64
C ALA A 137 -10.49 -10.60 -1.46
N ALA A 138 -9.86 -11.59 -2.08
CA ALA A 138 -8.39 -11.68 -2.07
C ALA A 138 -7.79 -10.47 -2.79
N ALA A 139 -6.85 -9.78 -2.14
CA ALA A 139 -6.11 -8.69 -2.74
C ALA A 139 -5.16 -9.24 -3.81
N VAL A 140 -5.20 -8.65 -5.00
CA VAL A 140 -4.31 -8.96 -6.12
C VAL A 140 -3.55 -7.69 -6.45
N PRO A 141 -2.31 -7.51 -5.96
CA PRO A 141 -1.55 -6.25 -6.09
C PRO A 141 -1.38 -5.70 -7.50
N THR A 142 -1.42 -6.58 -8.51
CA THR A 142 -1.34 -6.23 -9.94
C THR A 142 -2.71 -5.97 -10.59
N GLY A 143 -3.80 -6.28 -9.88
CA GLY A 143 -5.17 -6.05 -10.32
C GLY A 143 -5.59 -4.60 -10.17
N THR A 144 -6.83 -4.32 -10.58
CA THR A 144 -7.43 -2.98 -10.52
C THR A 144 -8.46 -2.91 -9.40
N VAL A 145 -8.48 -1.79 -8.68
CA VAL A 145 -9.56 -1.42 -7.74
C VAL A 145 -10.32 -0.24 -8.30
N LYS A 146 -11.64 -0.35 -8.34
CA LYS A 146 -12.58 0.72 -8.67
C LYS A 146 -13.32 1.12 -7.41
N LEU A 147 -13.33 2.41 -7.12
CA LEU A 147 -14.09 2.99 -6.03
C LEU A 147 -15.14 3.91 -6.63
N PHE A 148 -16.41 3.56 -6.44
CA PHE A 148 -17.53 4.37 -6.91
C PHE A 148 -17.82 5.43 -5.86
N VAL A 149 -17.75 6.71 -6.22
CA VAL A 149 -17.80 7.83 -5.29
C VAL A 149 -18.93 8.80 -5.58
N GLY A 150 -19.47 9.40 -4.53
CA GLY A 150 -20.52 10.41 -4.63
C GLY A 150 -20.64 11.24 -3.35
N THR A 151 -21.42 12.32 -3.43
CA THR A 151 -21.79 13.13 -2.25
C THR A 151 -22.92 12.49 -1.45
N LYS A 152 -23.71 11.62 -2.10
CA LYS A 152 -24.74 10.78 -1.50
C LYS A 152 -24.71 9.42 -2.17
N CYS A 153 -24.65 8.37 -1.37
CA CYS A 153 -24.74 7.00 -1.84
C CYS A 153 -26.20 6.59 -1.84
N ARG A 154 -26.68 6.06 -2.97
CA ARG A 154 -28.01 5.45 -3.01
C ARG A 154 -27.93 4.15 -2.23
N GLN A 155 -28.68 4.06 -1.13
CA GLN A 155 -28.89 2.80 -0.42
C GLN A 155 -29.97 1.99 -1.12
#